data_AF-A0A525DH46-F1
#
_entry.id   AF-A0A525DH46-F1
#
_cell.length_a   1.000
_cell.length_b   1.000
_cell.length_c   1.000
_cell.angle_alpha   90.00
_cell.angle_beta   90.00
_cell.angle_gamma   90.00
#
_symmetry.space_group_name_H-M   'P 1'
#
loop_
_entity.id
_entity.type
_entity.pdbx_description
1 polymer ?
#
loop_
_entity_poly.entity_id
_entity_poly.type
_entity_poly.pdbx_seq_one_letter_code
_entity_poly.pdbx_strand_id
1 'polypeptide(L)'
;MHPFQKFEDTVLSVFRMDLQLHFFWSFSLTILALFWKPFIISGLVVTLGKETFDVAAKKGWSWGDVIWGIAGCGAGLVFLWYNQFF
;
A
#
# COMPACT_ATOMS: atom_id res chain seq x y z
N MET A 1 27.26 10.98 20.50
CA MET A 1 26.03 11.26 19.72
C MET A 1 26.45 11.59 18.31
N HIS A 2 26.13 10.74 17.34
CA HIS A 2 26.50 10.98 15.94
C HIS A 2 25.62 12.11 15.37
N PRO A 3 26.18 13.11 14.69
CA PRO A 3 25.42 14.26 14.16
C PRO A 3 24.36 13.88 13.12
N PHE A 4 24.46 12.68 12.54
CA PHE A 4 23.55 12.17 11.51
C PHE A 4 22.37 11.35 12.07
N GLN A 5 22.34 11.02 13.37
CA GLN A 5 21.28 10.16 13.94
C GLN A 5 19.89 10.79 13.79
N LYS A 6 19.77 12.11 13.98
CA LYS A 6 18.49 12.81 13.77
C LYS A 6 18.03 12.77 12.31
N PHE A 7 18.96 12.75 11.37
CA PHE A 7 18.65 12.64 9.95
C PHE A 7 18.25 11.22 9.61
N GLU A 8 18.96 10.20 10.10
CA GLU A 8 18.58 8.79 9.96
C GLU A 8 17.21 8.51 10.57
N ASP A 9 16.92 8.97 11.79
CA ASP A 9 15.62 8.76 12.43
C ASP A 9 14.49 9.49 11.68
N THR A 10 14.75 10.69 11.15
CA THR A 10 13.78 11.42 10.33
C THR A 10 13.55 10.72 9.00
N VAL A 11 14.60 10.25 8.35
CA VAL A 11 14.52 9.51 7.09
C VAL A 11 13.83 8.17 7.31
N LEU A 12 14.14 7.42 8.37
CA LEU A 12 13.47 6.15 8.71
C LEU A 12 12.02 6.34 9.13
N SER A 13 11.69 7.46 9.78
CA SER A 13 10.32 7.86 10.09
C SER A 13 9.50 8.18 8.83
N VAL A 14 10.12 8.84 7.85
CA VAL A 14 9.51 9.22 6.57
C VAL A 14 9.45 8.04 5.59
N PHE A 15 10.56 7.31 5.42
CA PHE A 15 10.66 5.99 4.79
C PHE A 15 10.25 4.91 5.81
N ARG A 16 9.06 5.04 6.38
CA ARG A 16 8.48 3.97 7.18
C ARG A 16 8.29 2.78 6.23
N MET A 17 9.26 1.85 6.23
CA MET A 17 9.33 0.75 5.25
C MET A 17 8.08 -0.12 5.28
N ASP A 18 7.46 -0.25 6.45
CA ASP A 18 6.13 -0.87 6.60
C ASP A 18 5.06 -0.22 5.70
N LEU A 19 5.07 1.10 5.57
CA LEU A 19 4.08 1.85 4.82
C LEU A 19 4.29 1.73 3.29
N GLN A 20 5.56 1.71 2.87
CA GLN A 20 5.92 1.43 1.47
C GLN A 20 5.62 -0.01 1.08
N LEU A 21 5.79 -0.97 2.00
CA LEU A 21 5.46 -2.37 1.75
C LEU A 21 3.95 -2.55 1.50
N HIS A 22 3.09 -1.86 2.26
CA HIS A 22 1.64 -1.88 2.04
C HIS A 22 1.25 -1.28 0.69
N PHE A 23 1.88 -0.15 0.31
CA PHE A 23 1.72 0.43 -1.01
C PHE A 23 2.15 -0.53 -2.13
N PHE A 24 3.33 -1.14 -1.99
CA PHE A 24 3.89 -2.05 -2.98
C PHE A 24 3.02 -3.30 -3.14
N TRP A 25 2.55 -3.89 -2.04
CA TRP A 25 1.65 -5.04 -2.07
C TRP A 25 0.34 -4.74 -2.78
N SER A 26 -0.32 -3.64 -2.43
CA SER A 26 -1.57 -3.23 -3.06
C SER A 26 -1.37 -2.94 -4.55
N PHE A 27 -0.29 -2.25 -4.91
CA PHE A 27 0.08 -1.97 -6.29
C PHE A 27 0.34 -3.26 -7.09
N SER A 28 1.17 -4.18 -6.58
CA SER A 28 1.49 -5.45 -7.24
C SER A 28 0.24 -6.31 -7.49
N LEU A 29 -0.68 -6.37 -6.52
CA LEU A 29 -1.94 -7.09 -6.66
C LEU A 29 -2.86 -6.45 -7.70
N THR A 30 -2.90 -5.13 -7.76
CA THR A 30 -3.69 -4.42 -8.77
C THR A 30 -3.10 -4.58 -10.17
N ILE A 31 -1.78 -4.50 -10.38
CA ILE A 31 -1.20 -4.73 -11.72
C ILE A 31 -1.33 -6.18 -12.21
N LEU A 32 -1.41 -7.16 -11.30
CA LEU A 32 -1.71 -8.56 -11.64
C LEU A 32 -3.09 -8.71 -12.31
N ALA A 33 -3.96 -7.71 -12.19
CA ALA A 33 -5.21 -7.65 -12.93
C ALA A 33 -5.05 -7.55 -14.46
N LEU A 34 -3.84 -7.23 -14.97
CA LEU A 34 -3.52 -7.40 -16.39
C LEU A 34 -3.73 -8.84 -16.87
N PHE A 35 -3.41 -9.82 -16.02
CA PHE A 35 -3.54 -11.24 -16.36
C PHE A 35 -4.96 -11.77 -16.09
N TRP A 36 -5.64 -11.27 -15.07
CA TRP A 36 -6.99 -11.71 -14.73
C TRP A 36 -7.83 -10.59 -14.10
N LYS A 37 -8.86 -10.14 -14.83
CA LYS A 37 -9.77 -9.05 -14.44
C LYS A 37 -10.33 -9.04 -12.99
N PRO A 38 -10.63 -10.16 -12.31
CA PRO A 38 -11.10 -10.11 -10.92
C PRO A 38 -10.05 -9.53 -9.94
N PHE A 39 -8.76 -9.50 -10.32
CA PHE A 39 -7.72 -8.94 -9.47
C PHE A 39 -7.74 -7.40 -9.36
N ILE A 40 -8.54 -6.70 -10.17
CA ILE A 40 -8.70 -5.23 -10.08
C ILE A 40 -9.10 -4.82 -8.66
N ILE A 41 -9.96 -5.60 -8.02
CA ILE A 41 -10.50 -5.31 -6.69
C ILE A 41 -9.63 -5.96 -5.59
N SER A 42 -8.71 -6.85 -5.96
CA SER A 42 -7.90 -7.61 -5.00
C SER A 42 -6.98 -6.72 -4.16
N GLY A 43 -6.40 -5.66 -4.75
CA GLY A 43 -5.60 -4.68 -4.01
C GLY A 43 -6.42 -3.96 -2.92
N LEU A 44 -7.68 -3.62 -3.23
CA LEU A 44 -8.60 -3.03 -2.26
C LEU A 44 -9.03 -4.03 -1.18
N VAL A 45 -9.36 -5.27 -1.58
CA VAL A 45 -9.80 -6.34 -0.67
C VAL A 45 -8.68 -6.72 0.30
N VAL A 46 -7.43 -6.80 -0.16
CA VAL A 46 -6.29 -7.13 0.70
C VAL A 46 -5.99 -5.98 1.66
N THR A 47 -6.09 -4.73 1.21
CA THR A 47 -5.91 -3.56 2.08
C THR A 47 -6.98 -3.50 3.17
N LEU A 48 -8.26 -3.64 2.81
CA LEU A 48 -9.37 -3.66 3.76
C LEU A 48 -9.33 -4.89 4.68
N GLY A 49 -8.97 -6.05 4.13
CA GLY A 49 -8.87 -7.31 4.88
C GLY A 49 -7.77 -7.26 5.94
N LYS A 50 -6.59 -6.71 5.60
CA LYS A 50 -5.52 -6.48 6.57
C LYS A 50 -5.94 -5.50 7.66
N GLU A 51 -6.51 -4.36 7.31
CA GLU A 51 -6.95 -3.37 8.30
C GLU A 51 -8.01 -3.95 9.24
N THR A 52 -8.98 -4.70 8.69
CA THR A 52 -10.02 -5.37 9.48
C THR A 52 -9.40 -6.40 10.44
N PHE A 53 -8.38 -7.14 9.99
CA PHE A 53 -7.67 -8.11 10.82
C PHE A 53 -6.83 -7.43 11.90
N ASP A 54 -6.16 -6.32 11.60
CA ASP A 54 -5.38 -5.55 12.57
C ASP A 54 -6.26 -4.86 13.62
N VAL A 55 -7.44 -4.37 13.23
CA VAL A 55 -8.44 -3.85 14.15
C VAL A 55 -8.96 -4.94 15.08
N ALA A 56 -9.20 -6.13 14.55
CA ALA A 56 -9.62 -7.30 15.32
C ALA A 56 -8.52 -7.82 16.27
N ALA A 57 -7.24 -7.73 15.87
CA ALA A 57 -6.11 -8.26 16.63
C ALA A 57 -5.52 -7.26 17.65
N LYS A 58 -5.51 -5.96 17.35
CA LYS A 58 -4.77 -4.95 18.13
C LYS A 58 -5.55 -3.70 18.55
N LYS A 59 -6.87 -3.62 18.31
CA LYS A 59 -7.74 -2.54 18.83
C LYS A 59 -7.33 -1.11 18.44
N GLY A 60 -6.53 -0.95 17.38
CA GLY A 60 -6.08 0.35 16.87
C GLY A 60 -6.20 0.40 15.36
N TRP A 61 -6.99 1.36 14.85
CA TRP A 61 -7.18 1.62 13.43
C TRP A 61 -6.06 2.52 12.91
N SER A 62 -5.30 2.07 11.93
CA SER A 62 -4.20 2.81 11.32
C SER A 62 -4.64 3.42 9.99
N TRP A 63 -5.12 4.66 10.04
CA TRP A 63 -5.50 5.40 8.83
C TRP A 63 -4.35 5.56 7.83
N GLY A 64 -3.10 5.48 8.27
CA GLY A 64 -1.93 5.53 7.39
C GLY A 64 -1.86 4.36 6.43
N ASP A 65 -2.04 3.13 6.93
CA ASP A 65 -1.91 1.91 6.13
C ASP A 65 -3.05 1.80 5.11
N VAL A 66 -4.25 2.27 5.48
CA VAL A 66 -5.41 2.39 4.56
C VAL A 66 -5.14 3.37 3.43
N ILE A 67 -4.65 4.58 3.74
CA ILE A 67 -4.40 5.62 2.71
C ILE A 67 -3.34 5.17 1.72
N TRP A 68 -2.24 4.55 2.20
CA TRP A 68 -1.17 4.06 1.32
C TRP A 68 -1.58 2.83 0.51
N GLY A 69 -2.40 1.93 1.08
CA GLY A 69 -2.98 0.83 0.32
C GLY A 69 -3.96 1.30 -0.78
N ILE A 70 -4.77 2.33 -0.50
CA ILE A 70 -5.65 2.97 -1.50
C ILE A 70 -4.82 3.68 -2.57
N ALA A 71 -3.76 4.40 -2.19
CA ALA A 71 -2.87 5.06 -3.13
C ALA A 71 -2.17 4.06 -4.08
N GLY A 72 -1.72 2.91 -3.55
CA GLY A 72 -1.13 1.82 -4.34
C GLY A 72 -2.13 1.20 -5.32
N CYS A 73 -3.37 1.00 -4.87
CA CYS A 73 -4.45 0.53 -5.74
C CYS A 73 -4.77 1.54 -6.84
N GLY A 74 -4.89 2.84 -6.51
CA GLY A 74 -5.12 3.92 -7.47
C GLY A 74 -4.02 4.02 -8.52
N ALA A 75 -2.75 3.96 -8.11
CA ALA A 75 -1.61 3.94 -9.03
C ALA A 75 -1.65 2.72 -9.96
N GLY A 76 -2.01 1.54 -9.43
CA GLY A 76 -2.19 0.32 -10.21
C GLY A 76 -3.34 0.44 -11.22
N LEU A 77 -4.47 1.02 -10.83
CA LEU A 77 -5.60 1.28 -11.73
C LEU A 77 -5.24 2.25 -12.85
N VAL A 78 -4.51 3.33 -12.54
CA VAL A 78 -4.00 4.27 -13.56
C VAL A 78 -3.07 3.52 -14.53
N PHE A 79 -2.16 2.70 -14.02
CA PHE A 79 -1.28 1.89 -14.86
C PHE A 79 -2.05 0.92 -15.79
N LEU A 80 -3.07 0.23 -15.26
CA LEU A 80 -3.96 -0.62 -16.05
C LEU A 80 -4.72 0.18 -17.11
N TRP A 81 -5.21 1.37 -16.74
CA TRP A 81 -5.95 2.23 -17.64
C TRP A 81 -5.09 2.68 -18.83
N TYR A 82 -3.82 3.03 -18.58
CA TYR A 82 -2.86 3.31 -19.65
C TYR A 82 -2.53 2.08 -20.51
N ASN A 83 -2.45 0.88 -19.95
CA ASN A 83 -2.10 -0.34 -20.69
C ASN A 83 -3.27 -0.99 -21.44
N GLN A 84 -4.54 -0.72 -21.08
CA GLN A 84 -5.71 -1.29 -21.76
C GLN A 84 -6.20 -0.43 -22.94
N PHE A 85 -5.75 0.82 -23.06
CA PHE A 85 -6.22 1.78 -24.07
C PHE A 85 -5.23 2.04 -25.23
N PHE A 86 -4.10 1.33 -25.27
CA PHE A 86 -3.11 1.34 -26.35
C PHE A 86 -2.79 -0.09 -26.79
#